data_AF-A0A917CQE9-F1
#
_entry.id   AF-A0A917CQE9-F1
#
_cell.length_a   1.000
_cell.length_b   1.000
_cell.length_c   1.000
_cell.angle_alpha   90.00
_cell.angle_beta   90.00
_cell.angle_gamma   90.00
#
_symmetry.space_group_name_H-M   'P 1'
#
loop_
_entity.id
_entity.type
_entity.pdbx_description
1 polymer ?
#
loop_
_entity_poly.entity_id
_entity_poly.type
_entity_poly.pdbx_seq_one_letter_code
_entity_poly.pdbx_strand_id
1 'polypeptide(L)' 'MPSCVNNHFHLVLKIGSNENWTDKQVLMTWLTLYSLPVLCQRYLEVDDLDGASFRRVQKYAAEYRERLCSIYSYHP' A
#
# COMPACT_ATOMS: atom_id res chain seq x y z
N MET A 1 4.89 27.36 -4.60
CA MET A 1 3.77 26.41 -4.43
C MET A 1 3.84 25.37 -5.53
N PRO A 2 3.71 24.08 -5.20
CA PRO A 2 2.98 23.18 -6.09
C PRO A 2 1.85 22.45 -5.34
N SER A 3 0.74 22.34 -6.04
CA SER A 3 -0.55 21.78 -5.69
C SER A 3 -0.48 20.35 -5.15
N CYS A 4 -1.05 20.15 -3.96
CA CYS A 4 -1.44 18.85 -3.44
C CYS A 4 -2.43 18.20 -4.43
N VAL A 5 -1.96 17.25 -5.23
CA VAL A 5 -2.86 16.40 -6.03
C VAL A 5 -3.34 15.29 -5.10
N ASN A 6 -4.43 15.58 -4.41
CA ASN A 6 -5.13 14.64 -3.55
C ASN A 6 -5.95 13.68 -4.42
N ASN A 7 -5.30 12.73 -5.10
CA ASN A 7 -5.99 11.62 -5.74
C ASN A 7 -6.53 10.69 -4.63
N HIS A 8 -7.73 10.99 -4.13
CA HIS A 8 -8.42 10.16 -3.14
C HIS A 8 -8.96 8.90 -3.81
N PHE A 9 -8.17 7.83 -3.79
CA PHE A 9 -8.64 6.49 -4.11
C PHE A 9 -9.59 6.01 -2.99
N HIS A 10 -10.90 6.00 -3.26
CA HIS A 10 -11.89 5.40 -2.36
C HIS A 10 -11.89 3.88 -2.54
N LEU A 11 -10.87 3.19 -2.00
CA LEU A 11 -10.86 1.74 -1.96
C LEU A 11 -11.49 1.26 -0.64
N VAL A 12 -12.72 0.76 -0.74
CA VAL A 12 -13.43 0.12 0.38
C VAL A 12 -12.86 -1.28 0.57
N LEU A 13 -11.80 -1.43 1.37
CA LEU A 13 -11.31 -2.74 1.80
C LEU A 13 -12.12 -3.22 2.99
N LYS A 14 -12.78 -4.37 2.81
CA LYS A 14 -13.43 -5.12 3.87
C LYS A 14 -12.34 -5.67 4.79
N ILE A 15 -12.28 -5.17 6.03
CA ILE A 15 -11.30 -5.54 7.06
C ILE A 15 -11.55 -7.01 7.44
N GLY A 16 -10.89 -7.93 6.75
CA GLY A 16 -10.93 -9.37 7.00
C GLY A 16 -9.56 -9.95 6.72
N SER A 17 -9.01 -10.65 7.72
CA SER A 17 -7.69 -11.31 7.79
C SER A 17 -6.70 -10.98 6.67
N ASN A 18 -5.69 -10.15 7.00
CA ASN A 18 -4.63 -9.71 6.06
C ASN A 18 -3.68 -10.83 5.60
N GLU A 19 -3.91 -12.08 6.02
CA GLU A 19 -3.06 -13.24 5.75
C GLU A 19 -3.01 -13.63 4.26
N ASN A 20 -4.04 -13.32 3.49
CA ASN A 20 -4.10 -13.61 2.05
C ASN A 20 -3.97 -12.37 1.17
N TRP A 21 -3.54 -11.23 1.72
CA TRP A 21 -3.45 -10.01 0.93
C TRP A 21 -2.25 -10.05 0.00
N THR A 22 -2.50 -9.66 -1.26
CA THR A 22 -1.46 -9.41 -2.26
C THR A 22 -0.73 -8.10 -1.98
N ASP A 23 0.48 -7.93 -2.53
CA ASP A 23 1.27 -6.71 -2.37
C ASP A 23 0.47 -5.45 -2.77
N LYS A 24 -0.32 -5.52 -3.85
CA LYS A 24 -1.21 -4.42 -4.27
C LYS A 24 -2.25 -4.09 -3.19
N GLN A 25 -2.90 -5.09 -2.59
CA GLN A 25 -3.92 -4.86 -1.55
C GLN A 25 -3.32 -4.26 -0.28
N VAL A 26 -2.13 -4.71 0.12
CA VAL A 26 -1.40 -4.13 1.26
C VAL A 26 -1.08 -2.66 0.99
N LEU A 27 -0.56 -2.34 -0.19
CA LEU A 27 -0.22 -0.97 -0.57
C LEU A 27 -1.47 -0.08 -0.62
N MET A 28 -2.56 -0.56 -1.22
CA MET A 28 -3.81 0.20 -1.26
C MET A 28 -4.39 0.45 0.13
N THR A 29 -4.31 -0.52 1.04
CA THR A 29 -4.76 -0.30 2.44
C THR A 29 -3.85 0.69 3.14
N TRP A 30 -2.54 0.55 2.99
CA TRP A 30 -1.58 1.51 3.53
C TRP A 30 -1.87 2.92 3.02
N LEU A 31 -2.21 3.07 1.72
CA LEU A 31 -2.57 4.34 1.09
C LEU A 31 -3.79 5.01 1.74
N THR A 32 -4.75 4.25 2.28
CA THR A 32 -5.90 4.83 2.99
C THR A 32 -5.56 5.39 4.37
N LEU A 33 -4.44 4.95 4.96
CA LEU A 33 -4.00 5.37 6.29
C LEU A 33 -2.86 6.39 6.23
N TYR A 34 -1.94 6.22 5.27
CA TYR A 34 -0.70 6.96 5.12
C TYR A 34 -0.34 7.15 3.64
N SER A 35 0.52 8.12 3.34
CA SER A 35 1.02 8.32 1.98
C SER A 35 1.97 7.20 1.55
N LEU A 36 1.83 6.74 0.30
CA LEU A 36 2.76 5.80 -0.32
C LEU A 36 3.93 6.52 -1.01
N PRO A 37 5.12 5.89 -1.09
CA PRO A 37 6.20 6.34 -1.97
C PRO A 37 5.75 6.34 -3.44
N VAL A 38 6.28 7.29 -4.23
CA VAL A 38 5.98 7.41 -5.68
C VAL A 38 6.21 6.09 -6.44
N LEU A 39 7.22 5.30 -6.04
CA LEU A 39 7.47 3.98 -6.61
C LEU A 39 6.29 3.00 -6.42
N CYS A 40 5.69 3.01 -5.23
CA CYS A 40 4.54 2.16 -4.91
C CYS A 40 3.26 2.67 -5.58
N GLN A 41 3.08 3.99 -5.67
CA GLN A 41 1.97 4.57 -6.44
C GLN A 41 2.06 4.18 -7.91
N ARG A 42 3.26 4.29 -8.50
CA ARG A 42 3.49 3.88 -9.89
C ARG A 42 3.24 2.38 -10.12
N TYR A 43 3.44 1.53 -9.11
CA TYR A 43 3.08 0.11 -9.17
C TYR A 43 1.58 -0.15 -9.14
N LEU A 44 0.82 0.74 -8.51
CA LEU A 44 -0.64 0.67 -8.50
C LEU A 44 -1.24 1.23 -9.80
N GLU A 45 -0.57 2.20 -10.42
CA GLU A 45 -1.01 2.85 -11.67
C GLU A 45 -0.55 2.11 -12.93
N VAL A 46 0.65 1.52 -12.91
CA VAL A 46 1.29 0.86 -14.06
C VAL A 46 1.61 -0.58 -13.67
N ASP A 47 1.01 -1.54 -14.37
CA ASP A 47 1.26 -2.98 -14.17
C ASP A 47 2.65 -3.43 -14.64
N ASP A 48 3.42 -2.52 -15.23
CA ASP A 48 4.75 -2.77 -15.81
C ASP A 48 5.83 -1.99 -15.04
N LEU A 49 6.57 -2.70 -14.20
CA LEU A 49 7.74 -2.19 -13.48
C LEU A 49 8.92 -3.12 -13.69
N ASP A 50 10.10 -2.53 -13.87
CA ASP A 50 11.36 -3.27 -13.91
C ASP A 50 11.48 -4.21 -12.70
N GLY A 51 12.01 -5.41 -12.90
CA GLY A 51 12.13 -6.41 -11.82
C GLY A 51 12.89 -5.91 -10.59
N ALA A 52 13.80 -4.94 -10.73
CA ALA A 52 14.47 -4.28 -9.60
C ALA A 52 13.52 -3.37 -8.79
N SER A 53 12.67 -2.63 -9.49
CA SER A 53 11.63 -1.77 -8.91
C SER A 53 10.57 -2.62 -8.21
N PHE A 54 10.14 -3.71 -8.83
CA PHE A 54 9.20 -4.66 -8.24
C PHE A 54 9.73 -5.25 -6.93
N ARG A 55 10.98 -5.71 -6.88
CA ARG A 55 11.60 -6.21 -5.64
C ARG A 55 11.60 -5.19 -4.51
N ARG A 56 11.79 -3.91 -4.81
CA ARG A 56 11.69 -2.83 -3.81
C ARG A 56 10.26 -2.65 -3.31
N VAL A 57 9.29 -2.68 -4.22
CA VAL A 57 7.86 -2.61 -3.87
C VAL A 57 7.46 -3.77 -2.96
N GLN A 58 7.92 -4.99 -3.24
CA GLN A 58 7.68 -6.15 -2.37
C GLN A 58 8.25 -5.94 -0.96
N LYS A 59 9.44 -5.35 -0.86
CA LYS A 59 10.03 -5.03 0.45
C LYS A 59 9.18 -4.03 1.22
N TYR A 60 8.68 -2.98 0.55
CA TYR A 60 7.76 -2.01 1.16
C TYR A 60 6.43 -2.67 1.55
N ALA A 61 5.86 -3.51 0.69
CA ALA A 61 4.62 -4.22 0.98
C ALA A 61 4.75 -5.14 2.20
N ALA A 62 5.85 -5.88 2.33
CA ALA A 62 6.11 -6.72 3.50
C ALA A 62 6.18 -5.88 4.80
N GLU A 63 6.89 -4.75 4.77
CA GLU A 63 7.00 -3.84 5.91
C GLU A 63 5.63 -3.22 6.28
N TYR A 64 4.86 -2.76 5.29
CA TYR A 64 3.53 -2.20 5.53
C TYR A 64 2.56 -3.24 6.03
N ARG A 65 2.68 -4.49 5.60
CA ARG A 65 1.85 -5.60 6.10
C ARG A 65 2.07 -5.83 7.59
N GLU A 66 3.32 -5.87 8.03
CA GLU A 66 3.67 -6.00 9.44
C GLU A 66 3.15 -4.83 10.27
N ARG A 67 3.32 -3.60 9.75
CA ARG A 67 2.81 -2.39 10.39
C ARG A 67 1.28 -2.36 10.45
N LEU A 68 0.57 -2.76 9.40
CA LEU A 68 -0.89 -2.88 9.40
C LEU A 68 -1.34 -3.90 10.45
N CYS A 69 -0.69 -5.07 10.51
CA CYS A 69 -0.98 -6.07 11.54
C CYS A 69 -0.81 -5.48 12.96
N SER A 70 0.27 -4.73 13.18
CA SER A 70 0.50 -4.01 14.44
C SER A 70 -0.62 -3.00 14.76
N ILE A 71 -1.02 -2.18 13.78
CA ILE A 71 -2.10 -1.18 13.92
C ILE A 71 -3.44 -1.85 14.26
N TYR A 72 -3.81 -2.92 13.54
CA TYR A 72 -5.06 -3.65 13.79
C TYR A 72 -5.03 -4.42 15.10
N SER A 73 -3.88 -4.95 15.51
CA SER A 73 -3.74 -5.68 16.78
C SER A 73 -3.81 -4.78 18.02
N TYR A 74 -3.55 -3.47 17.85
CA TYR A 74 -3.54 -2.51 18.94
C TYR A 74 -4.91 -1.84 19.20
N HIS A 75 -5.93 -2.15 18.39
CA HIS A 75 -7.30 -1.68 18.61
C HIS A 75 -8.14 -2.80 19.28
N PRO A 76 -8.21 -2.84 20.63
CA PRO A 76 -9.15 -3.71 21.35
C PRO A 76 -10.61 -3.24 21.23
#